data_AF-A0A957W2A6-F1
#
_entry.id   AF-A0A957W2A6-F1
#
_cell.length_a   1.000
_cell.length_b   1.000
_cell.length_c   1.000
_cell.angle_alpha   90.00
_cell.angle_beta   90.00
_cell.angle_gamma   90.00
#
_symmetry.space_group_name_H-M   'P 1'
#
loop_
_entity.id
_entity.type
_entity.pdbx_description
1 polymer ?
#
loop_
_entity_poly.entity_id
_entity_poly.type
_entity_poly.pdbx_seq_one_letter_code
_entity_poly.pdbx_strand_id
1 'polypeptide(L)' 'LMMPQLMGTRRVGPDLSRETGFRSNDWHVAHFYNPRAVSPVSVMPRYTWFFDGRVPNKKGIAIITYMQWLGSNVEQQ' A
#
# COMPACT_ATOMS: atom_id res chain seq x y z
N LEU A 1 8.83 8.47 16.67
CA LEU A 1 8.99 7.03 16.98
C LEU A 1 7.72 6.30 16.53
N MET A 2 7.79 5.37 15.58
CA MET A 2 6.64 4.53 15.23
C MET A 2 6.48 3.45 16.31
N MET A 3 5.48 3.63 17.17
CA MET A 3 5.09 2.64 18.18
C MET A 3 3.60 2.33 18.01
N PRO A 4 3.18 1.04 18.02
CA PRO A 4 4.03 -0.16 18.05
C PRO A 4 4.88 -0.31 16.78
N GLN A 5 5.94 -1.12 16.86
CA GLN A 5 6.78 -1.44 15.70
C GLN A 5 6.01 -2.28 14.67
N LEU A 6 6.26 -2.04 13.38
CA LEU A 6 5.62 -2.72 12.25
C LEU A 6 6.61 -3.53 11.40
N MET A 7 7.75 -3.93 11.98
CA MET A 7 8.72 -4.78 11.31
C MET A 7 8.12 -6.17 11.10
N GLY A 8 8.09 -6.60 9.83
CA GLY A 8 7.57 -7.91 9.46
C GLY A 8 8.47 -9.04 9.95
N THR A 9 7.86 -10.18 10.33
CA THR A 9 8.55 -11.42 10.68
C THR A 9 8.53 -12.46 9.56
N ARG A 10 7.68 -12.26 8.55
CA ARG A 10 7.52 -13.13 7.37
C ARG A 10 7.15 -12.29 6.15
N ARG A 11 7.58 -12.72 4.97
CA ARG A 11 7.26 -12.10 3.68
C ARG A 11 6.36 -13.04 2.85
N VAL A 12 5.09 -12.66 2.72
CA VAL A 12 4.16 -13.23 1.73
C VAL A 12 4.10 -12.32 0.49
N GLY A 13 4.12 -11.01 0.72
CA GLY A 13 4.35 -9.98 -0.30
C GLY A 13 5.73 -9.34 -0.15
N PRO A 14 6.01 -8.30 -0.95
CA PRO A 14 7.23 -7.51 -0.85
C PRO A 14 7.33 -6.75 0.48
N ASP A 15 8.54 -6.27 0.77
CA ASP A 15 8.80 -5.38 1.90
C ASP A 15 8.29 -3.97 1.59
N LEU A 16 7.66 -3.30 2.58
CA LEU A 16 7.03 -1.99 2.40
C LEU A 16 7.79 -0.85 3.10
N SER A 17 8.94 -1.12 3.71
CA SER A 17 9.67 -0.11 4.50
C SER A 17 10.12 1.12 3.68
N ARG A 18 10.20 0.98 2.35
CA ARG A 18 10.62 2.01 1.40
C ARG A 18 9.69 2.07 0.17
N GLU A 19 8.39 2.07 0.39
CA GLU A 19 7.40 2.12 -0.70
C GLU A 19 7.19 3.55 -1.25
N THR A 20 7.66 4.59 -0.53
CA THR A 20 7.51 5.99 -0.93
C THR A 20 7.93 6.25 -2.38
N GLY A 21 7.01 6.78 -3.18
CA GLY A 21 7.26 7.14 -4.58
C GLY A 21 7.59 5.98 -5.53
N PHE A 22 7.64 4.72 -5.06
CA PHE A 22 7.96 3.58 -5.90
C PHE A 22 6.79 3.21 -6.83
N ARG A 23 5.55 3.37 -6.35
CA ARG A 23 4.31 3.17 -7.11
C ARG A 23 3.45 4.42 -7.08
N SER A 24 2.70 4.64 -8.16
CA SER A 24 1.76 5.76 -8.24
C SER A 24 0.55 5.55 -7.33
N ASN A 25 -0.12 6.64 -6.95
CA ASN A 25 -1.38 6.57 -6.21
C ASN A 25 -2.44 5.75 -6.95
N ASP A 26 -2.53 5.91 -8.27
CA ASP A 26 -3.46 5.15 -9.11
C ASP A 26 -3.14 3.66 -9.10
N TRP A 27 -1.84 3.30 -9.08
CA TRP A 27 -1.44 1.91 -8.93
C TRP A 27 -1.89 1.35 -7.58
N HIS A 28 -1.69 2.09 -6.47
CA HIS A 28 -2.17 1.64 -5.16
C HIS A 28 -3.69 1.50 -5.13
N VAL A 29 -4.44 2.44 -5.70
CA VAL A 29 -5.90 2.36 -5.84
C VAL A 29 -6.31 1.08 -6.58
N ALA A 30 -5.74 0.84 -7.76
CA ALA A 30 -6.05 -0.33 -8.56
C ALA A 30 -5.63 -1.63 -7.86
N HIS A 31 -4.46 -1.65 -7.23
CA HIS A 31 -3.93 -2.81 -6.51
C HIS A 31 -4.77 -3.14 -5.28
N PHE A 32 -5.16 -2.18 -4.44
CA PHE A 32 -6.04 -2.45 -3.29
C PHE A 32 -7.45 -2.91 -3.72
N TYR A 33 -7.97 -2.36 -4.83
CA TYR A 33 -9.28 -2.76 -5.35
C TYR A 33 -9.27 -4.18 -5.93
N ASN A 34 -8.28 -4.49 -6.75
CA ASN A 34 -8.07 -5.80 -7.36
C ASN A 34 -6.57 -6.05 -7.65
N PRO A 35 -5.81 -6.70 -6.74
CA PRO A 35 -4.37 -6.90 -6.91
C PRO A 35 -4.03 -7.64 -8.20
N ARG A 36 -4.87 -8.61 -8.58
CA ARG A 36 -4.73 -9.43 -9.79
C ARG A 36 -4.93 -8.66 -11.09
N ALA A 37 -5.50 -7.45 -11.06
CA ALA A 37 -5.64 -6.62 -12.25
C ALA A 37 -4.32 -5.96 -12.68
N VAL A 38 -3.44 -5.63 -11.72
CA VAL A 38 -2.15 -4.98 -11.99
C VAL A 38 -0.96 -5.90 -11.71
N SER A 39 -1.18 -6.99 -10.98
CA SER A 39 -0.20 -8.04 -10.71
C SER A 39 -0.91 -9.40 -10.81
N PRO A 40 -0.97 -10.03 -12.01
CA PRO A 40 -1.82 -11.20 -12.27
C PRO A 40 -1.64 -12.39 -11.32
N VAL A 41 -0.42 -12.59 -10.82
CA VAL A 41 -0.05 -13.68 -9.91
C VAL A 41 -0.10 -13.27 -8.43
N SER A 42 -0.62 -12.09 -8.10
CA SER A 42 -0.67 -11.60 -6.72
C SER A 42 -1.58 -12.45 -5.85
N VAL A 43 -1.02 -12.91 -4.73
CA VAL A 43 -1.74 -13.63 -3.66
C VAL A 43 -2.40 -12.67 -2.66
N MET A 44 -2.22 -11.35 -2.83
CA MET A 44 -2.79 -10.35 -1.94
C MET A 44 -4.33 -10.38 -1.99
N PRO A 45 -5.03 -10.34 -0.83
CA PRO A 45 -6.48 -10.20 -0.80
C PRO A 45 -6.96 -8.86 -1.37
N ARG A 46 -8.22 -8.81 -1.80
CA ARG A 46 -8.88 -7.54 -2.21
C ARG A 46 -9.33 -6.78 -0.96
N TYR A 47 -9.12 -5.48 -0.94
CA TYR A 47 -9.51 -4.60 0.17
C TYR A 47 -10.68 -3.70 -0.25
N THR A 48 -11.81 -4.30 -0.63
CA THR A 48 -12.96 -3.57 -1.21
C THR A 48 -13.59 -2.55 -0.27
N TRP A 49 -13.45 -2.73 1.06
CA TRP A 49 -13.95 -1.80 2.08
C TRP A 49 -13.20 -0.46 2.16
N PHE A 50 -12.11 -0.30 1.41
CA PHE A 50 -11.45 0.99 1.22
C PHE A 50 -12.11 1.89 0.16
N PHE A 51 -13.20 1.41 -0.45
CA PHE A 51 -13.83 2.08 -1.57
C PHE A 51 -15.33 2.23 -1.35
N ASP A 52 -15.86 3.39 -1.75
CA ASP A 52 -17.29 3.61 -1.93
C ASP A 52 -17.56 3.46 -3.44
N GLY A 53 -17.94 2.24 -3.83
CA GLY A 53 -18.01 1.84 -5.24
C GLY A 53 -16.62 1.68 -5.87
N ARG A 54 -16.23 2.62 -6.75
CA ARG A 54 -14.90 2.65 -7.41
C ARG A 54 -14.01 3.79 -6.91
N VAL A 55 -14.49 4.59 -5.96
CA VAL A 55 -13.77 5.76 -5.45
C VAL A 55 -13.21 5.42 -4.06
N PRO A 56 -11.94 5.70 -3.76
CA PRO A 56 -11.39 5.50 -2.42
C PRO A 56 -12.16 6.33 -1.38
N ASN A 57 -12.58 5.68 -0.29
CA ASN A 57 -13.16 6.36 0.85
C ASN A 57 -12.06 6.89 1.79
N LYS A 58 -12.44 7.47 2.92
CA LYS A 58 -11.49 8.05 3.89
C LYS A 58 -10.40 7.07 4.33
N LYS A 59 -10.73 5.78 4.50
CA LYS A 59 -9.77 4.74 4.89
C LYS A 59 -8.82 4.41 3.73
N GLY A 60 -9.36 4.32 2.51
CA GLY A 60 -8.57 4.10 1.29
C GLY A 60 -7.56 5.22 1.04
N ILE A 61 -8.00 6.47 1.16
CA ILE A 61 -7.09 7.63 1.03
C ILE A 61 -6.02 7.58 2.12
N ALA A 62 -6.41 7.37 3.38
CA ALA A 62 -5.47 7.32 4.49
C ALA A 62 -4.40 6.23 4.33
N ILE A 63 -4.77 5.02 3.90
CA ILE A 63 -3.78 3.95 3.70
C ILE A 63 -2.86 4.24 2.52
N ILE A 64 -3.36 4.82 1.42
CA ILE A 64 -2.54 5.19 0.27
C ILE A 64 -1.55 6.29 0.66
N THR A 65 -1.99 7.32 1.37
CA THR A 65 -1.10 8.37 1.90
C THR A 65 -0.05 7.78 2.83
N TYR A 66 -0.43 6.84 3.69
CA TYR A 66 0.53 6.15 4.56
C TYR A 66 1.57 5.36 3.76
N MET A 67 1.17 4.61 2.73
CA MET A 67 2.10 3.89 1.85
C MET A 67 3.08 4.85 1.15
N GLN A 68 2.59 6.01 0.68
CA GLN A 68 3.45 7.03 0.08
C GLN A 68 4.40 7.69 1.07
N TRP A 69 4.06 7.70 2.36
CA TRP A 69 4.91 8.21 3.41
C TRP A 69 5.95 7.18 3.88
N LEU A 70 5.73 5.88 3.69
CA LEU A 70 6.64 4.84 4.16
C LEU A 70 8.03 4.95 3.53
N GLY A 71 9.02 5.30 4.36
CA GLY A 71 10.41 5.46 3.93
C GLY A 71 10.76 6.87 3.48
N SER A 72 9.84 7.85 3.54
CA SER A 72 10.10 9.24 3.13
C SER A 72 11.20 9.93 3.94
N ASN A 73 11.52 9.40 5.12
CA ASN A 73 12.50 9.96 6.05
C ASN A 73 13.88 9.33 5.90
N VAL A 74 14.00 8.30 5.05
CA VAL A 74 15.29 7.71 4.69
C VAL A 74 15.80 8.56 3.54
N GLU A 75 16.82 9.40 3.80
CA GLU A 75 17.46 10.22 2.78
C GLU A 75 17.70 9.39 1.51
N GLN A 76 17.37 9.99 0.36
CA GLN A 76 17.74 9.52 -0.97
C GLN A 76 19.27 9.53 -1.06
N GLN A 77 19.92 8.46 -0.60
CA GLN A 77 21.31 8.17 -0.95
C GLN A 77 21.39 7.77 -2.42
#